data_AF-A0AAU0KYJ7-F1
#
_entry.id   AF-A0AAU0KYJ7-F1
#
_cell.length_a   1.000
_cell.length_b   1.000
_cell.length_c   1.000
_cell.angle_alpha   90.00
_cell.angle_beta   90.00
_cell.angle_gamma   90.00
#
_symmetry.space_group_name_H-M   'P 1'
#
loop_
_entity.id
_entity.type
_entity.pdbx_description
1 polymer ?
#
loop_
_entity_poly.entity_id
_entity_poly.type
_entity_poly.pdbx_seq_one_letter_code
_entity_poly.pdbx_strand_id
1 'polypeptide(L)'
;MENHEIILQDEHHQRYKIVKVQDVRFDEGTSTNTHQWLWVYHHNSEFFPFDLWNQLDNATIDQEIKLDNKFLKIIKILTKKTKVRYS
;
A
#
# COMPACT_ATOMS: atom_id res chain seq x y z
N MET A 1 -3.48 5.26 12.59
CA MET A 1 -3.64 5.85 11.24
C MET A 1 -2.96 4.87 10.30
N GLU A 2 -3.68 4.26 9.38
CA GLU A 2 -3.09 3.28 8.46
C GLU A 2 -2.74 3.96 7.13
N ASN A 3 -1.56 3.62 6.61
CA ASN A 3 -1.14 4.02 5.27
C ASN A 3 -2.10 3.41 4.26
N HIS A 4 -2.71 4.24 3.41
CA HIS A 4 -3.70 3.79 2.43
C HIS A 4 -3.22 4.00 1.00
N GLU A 5 -2.40 5.02 0.77
CA GLU A 5 -1.81 5.29 -0.53
C GLU A 5 -0.37 5.77 -0.33
N ILE A 6 0.54 5.24 -1.13
CA ILE A 6 1.96 5.57 -1.10
C ILE A 6 2.39 5.88 -2.52
N ILE A 7 3.12 6.99 -2.69
CA ILE A 7 3.75 7.35 -3.96
C ILE A 7 5.25 7.13 -3.82
N LEU A 8 5.75 6.22 -4.63
CA LEU A 8 7.16 5.95 -4.82
C LEU A 8 7.69 6.73 -6.02
N GLN A 9 8.96 7.09 -5.98
CA GLN A 9 9.67 7.72 -7.08
C GLN A 9 10.99 6.99 -7.32
N ASP A 10 11.29 6.66 -8.57
CA ASP A 10 12.59 6.09 -8.93
C ASP A 10 13.65 7.16 -9.25
N GLU A 11 14.87 6.70 -9.53
CA GLU A 11 16.01 7.54 -9.93
C GLU A 11 15.77 8.32 -11.23
N HIS A 12 14.87 7.85 -12.11
CA HIS A 12 14.45 8.54 -13.33
C HIS A 12 13.29 9.51 -13.09
N HIS A 13 12.97 9.80 -11.83
CA HIS A 13 11.85 10.63 -11.40
C HIS A 13 10.47 10.09 -11.79
N GLN A 14 10.37 8.84 -12.24
CA GLN A 14 9.11 8.18 -12.56
C GLN A 14 8.39 7.82 -11.27
N ARG A 15 7.08 8.11 -11.22
CA ARG A 15 6.27 7.97 -10.03
C ARG A 15 5.40 6.73 -10.11
N TYR A 16 5.44 5.90 -9.08
CA TYR A 16 4.61 4.72 -8.93
C TYR A 16 3.65 4.94 -7.78
N LYS A 17 2.37 4.85 -8.09
CA LYS A 17 1.31 5.00 -7.10
C LYS A 17 0.86 3.62 -6.64
N ILE A 18 0.93 3.37 -5.34
CA ILE A 18 0.54 2.11 -4.71
C ILE A 18 -0.58 2.41 -3.72
N VAL A 19 -1.63 1.59 -3.74
CA VAL A 19 -2.80 1.74 -2.88
C VAL A 19 -3.06 0.47 -2.11
N LYS A 20 -3.50 0.63 -0.86
CA LYS A 20 -3.91 -0.45 0.02
C LYS A 20 -5.39 -0.71 -0.20
N VAL A 21 -5.72 -1.84 -0.79
CA VAL A 21 -7.10 -2.28 -1.05
C VAL A 21 -7.48 -3.40 -0.09
N GLN A 22 -8.76 -3.46 0.28
CA GLN A 22 -9.29 -4.55 1.09
C GLN A 22 -9.99 -5.54 0.17
N ASP A 23 -9.49 -6.77 0.13
CA ASP A 23 -10.17 -7.89 -0.51
C ASP A 23 -11.01 -8.63 0.53
N VAL A 24 -12.20 -9.05 0.12
CA VAL A 24 -13.12 -9.81 0.96
C VAL A 24 -13.38 -11.13 0.28
N ARG A 25 -12.95 -12.21 0.92
CA ARG A 25 -13.23 -13.57 0.47
C ARG A 25 -14.22 -14.20 1.43
N PHE A 26 -15.31 -14.71 0.87
CA PHE A 26 -16.24 -15.53 1.60
C PHE A 26 -15.63 -16.93 1.74
N ASP A 27 -15.38 -17.33 2.98
CA ASP A 27 -14.90 -18.66 3.30
C ASP A 27 -16.11 -19.56 3.54
N GLU A 28 -16.42 -20.43 2.57
CA GLU A 28 -17.57 -21.33 2.66
C GLU A 28 -17.44 -22.34 3.81
N GLY A 29 -16.21 -22.71 4.19
CA GLY A 29 -15.94 -23.69 5.25
C GLY A 29 -16.27 -23.17 6.65
N THR A 30 -16.09 -21.88 6.90
CA THR A 30 -16.40 -21.22 8.17
C THR A 30 -17.67 -20.36 8.10
N SER A 31 -18.23 -20.15 6.90
CA SER A 31 -19.32 -19.20 6.64
C SER A 31 -18.99 -17.78 7.12
N THR A 32 -17.71 -17.39 7.05
CA THR A 32 -17.24 -16.08 7.48
C THR A 32 -16.57 -15.30 6.35
N ASN A 33 -16.62 -13.97 6.46
CA ASN A 33 -15.90 -13.08 5.56
C ASN A 33 -14.47 -12.89 6.07
N THR A 34 -13.50 -13.41 5.34
CA THR A 34 -12.08 -13.11 5.58
C THR A 34 -11.71 -11.83 4.85
N HIS A 35 -11.21 -10.86 5.60
CA HIS A 35 -10.76 -9.58 5.05
C HIS A 35 -9.23 -9.59 4.98
N GLN A 36 -8.68 -9.37 3.79
CA GLN A 36 -7.24 -9.28 3.57
C GLN A 36 -6.90 -7.92 2.97
N TRP A 37 -5.85 -7.29 3.50
CA TRP A 37 -5.34 -6.04 2.95
C TRP A 37 -4.23 -6.35 1.95
N LEU A 38 -4.34 -5.78 0.75
CA LEU A 38 -3.41 -6.00 -0.34
C LEU A 38 -2.84 -4.67 -0.80
N TRP A 39 -1.54 -4.62 -1.03
CA TRP A 39 -0.90 -3.47 -1.70
C TRP A 39 -0.85 -3.73 -3.19
N VAL A 40 -1.44 -2.83 -3.98
CA VAL A 40 -1.51 -2.94 -5.44
C VAL A 40 -1.07 -1.65 -6.10
N TYR A 41 -0.44 -1.77 -7.27
CA TYR A 41 -0.15 -0.63 -8.12
C TYR A 41 -1.47 -0.04 -8.66
N HIS A 42 -1.63 1.27 -8.54
CA HIS A 42 -2.87 1.95 -8.93
C HIS A 42 -3.12 1.92 -10.45
N HIS A 43 -2.08 1.82 -11.28
CA HIS A 43 -2.22 1.98 -12.72
C HIS A 43 -2.68 0.72 -13.47
N ASN A 44 -2.31 -0.45 -12.98
CA ASN A 44 -2.54 -1.77 -13.58
C ASN A 44 -3.23 -2.74 -12.61
N SER A 45 -3.43 -2.35 -11.35
CA SER A 45 -3.94 -3.21 -10.28
C SER A 45 -3.09 -4.46 -10.06
N GLU A 46 -1.81 -4.46 -10.48
CA GLU A 46 -0.90 -5.56 -10.19
C GLU A 46 -0.50 -5.55 -8.72
N PHE A 47 -0.31 -6.75 -8.16
CA PHE A 47 0.14 -6.90 -6.78
C PHE A 47 1.54 -6.33 -6.62
N PHE A 48 1.72 -5.49 -5.60
CA PHE A 48 3.05 -5.09 -5.17
C PHE A 48 3.72 -6.28 -4.47
N PRO A 49 5.06 -6.44 -4.52
CA PRO A 49 5.72 -7.58 -3.89
C PRO A 49 5.42 -7.69 -2.40
N PHE A 50 4.95 -8.88 -1.99
CA PHE A 50 4.46 -9.16 -0.64
C PHE A 50 5.50 -8.92 0.45
N ASP A 51 6.78 -9.21 0.17
CA ASP A 51 7.90 -8.99 1.10
C ASP A 51 8.05 -7.53 1.54
N LEU A 52 7.61 -6.59 0.70
CA LEU A 52 7.70 -5.15 0.95
C LEU A 52 6.46 -4.57 1.62
N TRP A 53 5.40 -5.35 1.81
CA TRP A 53 4.14 -4.86 2.38
C TRP A 53 4.32 -4.36 3.82
N ASN A 54 5.12 -5.07 4.62
CA ASN A 54 5.44 -4.65 5.98
C ASN A 54 6.22 -3.32 6.02
N GLN A 55 7.07 -3.08 5.00
CA GLN A 55 7.77 -1.80 4.85
C GLN A 55 6.82 -0.68 4.43
N LEU A 56 5.86 -0.96 3.55
CA LEU A 56 4.82 -0.01 3.15
C LEU A 56 3.88 0.36 4.30
N ASP A 57 3.50 -0.62 5.13
CA ASP A 57 2.63 -0.39 6.28
C ASP A 57 3.27 0.52 7.33
N ASN A 58 4.59 0.44 7.51
CA ASN A 58 5.36 1.28 8.44
C ASN A 58 6.19 2.36 7.72
N ALA A 59 5.89 2.61 6.45
CA ALA A 59 6.67 3.53 5.61
C ALA A 59 6.70 4.94 6.19
N THR A 60 7.85 5.60 6.04
CA THR A 60 8.02 7.04 6.29
C THR A 60 8.34 7.79 5.00
N ILE A 61 8.03 9.09 4.98
CA ILE A 61 8.42 9.97 3.87
C ILE A 61 9.95 10.04 3.81
N ASP A 62 10.49 10.12 2.59
CA ASP A 62 11.93 10.09 2.26
C ASP A 62 12.62 8.73 2.50
N GLN A 63 11.92 7.70 2.94
CA GLN A 63 12.46 6.34 3.02
C GLN A 63 12.71 5.77 1.62
N GLU A 64 13.80 5.03 1.45
CA GLU A 64 14.10 4.30 0.22
C GLU A 64 13.77 2.82 0.38
N ILE A 65 13.07 2.28 -0.63
CA ILE A 65 12.71 0.87 -0.74
C ILE A 65 13.48 0.30 -1.93
N LYS A 66 14.13 -0.84 -1.73
CA LYS A 66 14.76 -1.58 -2.81
C LYS A 66 13.76 -2.57 -3.40
N LEU A 67 13.40 -2.37 -4.66
CA LEU A 67 12.55 -3.26 -5.44
C LEU A 67 13.42 -3.91 -6.53
N ASP A 68 13.73 -5.20 -6.35
CA ASP A 68 14.71 -5.92 -7.19
C ASP A 68 16.05 -5.18 -7.29
N ASN A 69 16.29 -4.52 -8.43
CA ASN A 69 17.51 -3.78 -8.74
C ASN A 69 17.28 -2.27 -8.87
N LYS A 70 16.11 -1.78 -8.44
CA LYS A 70 15.73 -0.37 -8.46
C LYS A 70 15.55 0.15 -7.04
N PHE A 71 15.97 1.39 -6.81
CA PHE A 71 15.67 2.12 -5.59
C PHE A 71 14.47 3.03 -5.83
N LEU A 72 13.51 2.92 -4.91
CA LEU A 72 12.26 3.65 -4.94
C LEU A 72 12.15 4.48 -3.67
N LYS A 73 12.19 5.80 -3.81
CA LYS A 73 12.04 6.72 -2.70
C LYS A 73 10.58 7.04 -2.44
N ILE A 74 10.16 7.00 -1.19
CA ILE A 74 8.81 7.36 -0.77
C ILE A 74 8.70 8.88 -0.73
N ILE A 75 7.97 9.45 -1.68
CA ILE A 75 7.80 10.92 -1.75
C ILE A 75 6.51 11.40 -1.12
N LYS A 76 5.52 10.51 -0.96
CA LYS A 76 4.23 10.86 -0.38
C LYS A 76 3.56 9.65 0.24
N ILE A 77 3.01 9.84 1.42
CA ILE A 77 2.15 8.87 2.10
C ILE A 77 0.82 9.57 2.40
N LEU A 78 -0.26 8.93 2.00
CA LEU A 78 -1.62 9.31 2.30
C LEU A 78 -2.18 8.28 3.26
N THR A 79 -2.31 8.69 4.52
CA THR A 79 -3.02 7.91 5.52
C THR A 79 -4.52 8.14 5.36
N LYS A 80 -5.31 7.08 5.54
CA LYS A 80 -6.77 7.26 5.63
C LYS A 80 -7.02 8.02 6.93
N LYS A 81 -7.37 9.32 6.84
CA LYS A 81 -7.91 10.03 7.99
C LYS A 81 -9.17 9.28 8.39
N THR A 82 -9.14 8.59 9.53
CA THR A 82 -10.35 8.35 10.29
C THR A 82 -10.99 9.72 10.44
N LYS A 83 -12.10 9.94 9.73
CA LYS A 83 -12.95 11.11 9.94
C LYS A 83 -13.39 11.01 11.39
N VAL A 84 -12.67 11.66 12.30
CA VAL A 84 -13.19 11.97 13.63
C VAL A 84 -14.29 12.99 13.37
N ARG A 85 -15.51 12.50 13.11
CA ARG A 85 -16.72 13.30 13.22
C ARG A 85 -16.91 13.51 14.72
N TYR A 86 -16.55 14.67 15.23
CA TYR A 86 -17.14 15.14 16.46
C TYR A 86 -18.63 15.38 16.16
N SER A 87 -19.49 14.61 16.82
CA SER A 87 -20.93 14.88 16.94
C SER A 87 -21.16 15.93 18.01
#